data_AF-A0AAV8WPQ3-F1
#
_entry.id   AF-A0AAV8WPQ3-F1
#
_cell.length_a   1.000
_cell.length_b   1.000
_cell.length_c   1.000
_cell.angle_alpha   90.00
_cell.angle_beta   90.00
_cell.angle_gamma   90.00
#
_symmetry.space_group_name_H-M   'P 1'
#
loop_
_entity.id
_entity.type
_entity.pdbx_description
1 polymer ?
#
loop_
_entity_poly.entity_id
_entity_poly.type
_entity_poly.pdbx_seq_one_letter_code
_entity_poly.pdbx_strand_id
1 'polypeptide(L)'
;MFSGQMITEDQRGKHGKHAKIDDKIKDGARAHINSIPRIPSHYCRAGSSREYIEVGKSLADLHRDYVDTCKKNNEAFVNYMMYSRIFNHEFNVSFFIPKKDQCDLCVEYSNSKPEEKLKLKLDVKIT
;
A
#
# COMPACT_ATOMS: atom_id res chain seq x y z
N MET A 1 -60.80 22.42 -18.61
CA MET A 1 -59.64 21.79 -19.26
C MET A 1 -58.45 22.00 -18.33
N PHE A 2 -58.05 20.98 -17.57
CA PHE A 2 -56.89 21.08 -16.67
C PHE A 2 -55.67 20.51 -17.40
N SER A 3 -54.75 21.38 -17.78
CA SER A 3 -53.46 21.03 -18.36
C SER A 3 -52.57 20.38 -17.29
N GLY A 4 -52.42 19.07 -17.35
CA GLY A 4 -51.53 18.32 -16.47
C GLY A 4 -50.07 18.71 -16.72
N GLN A 5 -49.44 19.35 -15.72
CA GLN A 5 -48.00 19.59 -15.72
C GLN A 5 -47.28 18.26 -15.50
N MET A 6 -46.38 17.90 -16.41
CA MET A 6 -45.46 16.78 -16.23
C MET A 6 -44.42 17.16 -15.18
N ILE A 7 -44.49 16.51 -14.02
CA ILE A 7 -43.43 16.55 -13.02
C ILE A 7 -42.27 15.73 -13.60
N THR A 8 -41.15 16.39 -13.88
CA THR A 8 -39.95 15.70 -14.35
C THR A 8 -39.31 14.91 -13.21
N GLU A 9 -38.74 13.75 -13.54
CA GLU A 9 -38.23 12.80 -12.57
C GLU A 9 -36.95 13.31 -11.89
N ASP A 10 -36.86 13.22 -10.55
CA ASP A 10 -35.74 13.70 -9.74
C ASP A 10 -34.42 12.98 -10.13
N GLN A 11 -33.42 13.75 -10.56
CA GLN A 11 -32.10 13.23 -11.00
C GLN A 11 -30.99 13.48 -9.96
N ARG A 12 -31.33 13.92 -8.75
CA ARG A 12 -30.32 14.10 -7.69
C ARG A 12 -29.63 12.76 -7.38
N GLY A 13 -28.31 12.77 -7.29
CA GLY A 13 -27.48 11.58 -7.00
C GLY A 13 -27.13 10.71 -8.20
N LYS A 14 -27.64 10.97 -9.41
CA LYS A 14 -27.27 10.19 -10.62
C LYS A 14 -25.95 10.71 -11.21
N HIS A 15 -24.83 10.15 -10.75
CA HIS A 15 -23.49 10.48 -11.23
C HIS A 15 -22.93 9.37 -12.15
N GLY A 16 -23.34 9.36 -13.41
CA GLY A 16 -22.91 8.37 -14.42
C GLY A 16 -21.52 8.60 -15.03
N LYS A 17 -20.71 9.51 -14.47
CA LYS A 17 -19.44 9.97 -15.09
C LYS A 17 -18.17 9.47 -14.40
N HIS A 18 -18.26 8.50 -13.50
CA HIS A 18 -17.07 7.92 -12.88
C HIS A 18 -16.43 6.91 -13.83
N ALA A 19 -15.53 7.40 -14.69
CA ALA A 19 -14.71 6.53 -15.52
C ALA A 19 -13.93 5.54 -14.63
N LYS A 20 -14.11 4.25 -14.88
CA LYS A 20 -13.33 3.20 -14.22
C LYS A 20 -11.92 3.22 -14.82
N ILE A 21 -10.92 3.34 -13.95
CA ILE A 21 -9.52 3.18 -14.36
C ILE A 21 -9.31 1.72 -14.78
N ASP A 22 -8.64 1.52 -15.91
CA ASP A 22 -8.28 0.21 -16.43
C ASP A 22 -7.47 -0.59 -15.40
N ASP A 23 -7.79 -1.87 -15.25
CA ASP A 23 -7.18 -2.71 -14.22
C ASP A 23 -5.67 -2.94 -14.49
N LYS A 24 -5.20 -2.86 -15.75
CA LYS A 24 -3.77 -2.95 -16.08
C LYS A 24 -2.95 -1.80 -15.50
N ILE A 25 -3.52 -0.60 -15.43
CA ILE A 25 -2.83 0.58 -14.85
C ILE A 25 -2.70 0.41 -13.33
N LYS A 26 -3.66 -0.28 -12.69
CA LYS A 26 -3.58 -0.62 -11.26
C LYS A 26 -2.55 -1.71 -10.99
N ASP A 27 -2.39 -2.65 -11.92
CA ASP A 27 -1.37 -3.70 -11.81
C ASP A 27 0.05 -3.12 -11.75
N GLY A 28 0.32 -2.02 -12.46
CA GLY A 28 1.58 -1.28 -12.33
C GLY A 28 1.82 -0.80 -10.89
N ALA A 29 0.80 -0.25 -10.23
CA ALA A 29 0.89 0.17 -8.83
C ALA A 29 1.10 -1.02 -7.88
N ARG A 30 0.41 -2.15 -8.11
CA ARG A 30 0.59 -3.39 -7.32
C ARG A 30 2.00 -3.94 -7.46
N ALA A 31 2.52 -3.98 -8.68
CA ALA A 31 3.87 -4.44 -8.97
C ALA A 31 4.92 -3.58 -8.24
N HIS A 32 4.75 -2.25 -8.27
CA HIS A 32 5.61 -1.35 -7.52
C HIS A 32 5.51 -1.57 -6.00
N ILE A 33 4.31 -1.73 -5.43
CA ILE A 33 4.16 -1.98 -3.99
C ILE A 33 4.79 -3.31 -3.56
N ASN A 34 4.80 -4.32 -4.45
CA ASN A 34 5.44 -5.61 -4.21
C ASN A 34 6.96 -5.60 -4.35
N SER A 35 7.55 -4.65 -5.09
CA SER A 35 9.01 -4.53 -5.19
C SER A 35 9.64 -3.84 -3.98
N ILE A 36 8.85 -3.18 -3.14
CA ILE A 36 9.34 -2.49 -1.93
C ILE A 36 9.80 -3.55 -0.91
N PRO A 37 11.01 -3.44 -0.35
CA PRO A 37 11.47 -4.33 0.70
C PRO A 37 10.62 -4.18 1.96
N ARG A 38 10.18 -5.32 2.51
CA ARG A 38 9.34 -5.39 3.71
C ARG A 38 10.04 -6.13 4.84
N ILE A 39 9.73 -5.71 6.06
CA ILE A 39 10.13 -6.35 7.30
C ILE A 39 8.89 -7.02 7.88
N PRO A 40 8.92 -8.31 8.21
CA PRO A 40 7.79 -8.97 8.86
C PRO A 40 7.48 -8.31 10.22
N SER A 41 6.22 -8.31 10.65
CA SER A 41 5.81 -7.99 12.03
C SER A 41 6.36 -9.06 12.98
N HIS A 42 7.66 -9.02 13.22
CA HIS A 42 8.36 -10.12 13.86
C HIS A 42 8.07 -10.21 15.38
N TYR A 43 7.35 -9.25 15.97
CA TYR A 43 7.21 -9.18 17.44
C TYR A 43 5.85 -8.68 17.96
N CYS A 44 4.82 -8.61 17.11
CA CYS A 44 3.47 -8.30 17.59
C CYS A 44 2.62 -9.58 17.67
N ARG A 45 2.65 -10.22 18.87
CA ARG A 45 1.65 -11.16 19.40
C ARG A 45 1.08 -12.15 18.37
N ALA A 46 1.67 -13.35 18.23
CA ALA A 46 1.10 -14.63 17.74
C ALA A 46 0.03 -14.68 16.59
N GLY A 47 -0.35 -13.59 15.95
CA GLY A 47 -1.58 -13.51 15.16
C GLY A 47 -1.69 -12.30 14.23
N SER A 48 -0.66 -11.44 14.13
CA SER A 48 -0.62 -10.39 13.12
C SER A 48 0.30 -10.78 11.97
N SER A 49 -0.27 -10.93 10.77
CA SER A 49 0.45 -11.12 9.51
C SER A 49 0.87 -9.80 8.84
N ARG A 50 0.83 -8.69 9.59
CA ARG A 50 1.16 -7.36 9.04
C ARG A 50 2.64 -7.28 8.70
N GLU A 51 2.96 -6.64 7.58
CA GLU A 51 4.34 -6.34 7.19
C GLU A 51 4.61 -4.85 7.33
N TYR A 52 5.88 -4.50 7.50
CA TYR A 52 6.31 -3.12 7.71
C TYR A 52 7.34 -2.69 6.66
N ILE A 53 7.15 -1.48 6.12
CA ILE A 53 8.14 -0.81 5.29
C ILE A 53 9.09 -0.03 6.21
N GLU A 54 10.39 -0.06 5.92
CA GLU A 54 11.41 0.66 6.69
C GLU A 54 11.12 2.16 6.85
N VAL A 55 11.59 2.72 7.96
CA VAL A 55 11.47 4.15 8.27
C VAL A 55 12.31 4.94 7.27
N GLY A 56 11.69 5.88 6.57
CA GLY A 56 12.42 6.83 5.71
C GLY A 56 11.68 7.21 4.43
N LYS A 57 10.66 6.44 4.02
CA LYS A 57 9.79 6.79 2.90
C LYS A 57 8.35 6.89 3.36
N SER A 58 7.69 7.99 3.00
CA SER A 58 6.24 8.13 3.17
C SER A 58 5.49 7.49 2.00
N LEU A 59 4.18 7.31 2.15
CA LEU A 59 3.33 6.85 1.04
C LEU A 59 3.39 7.80 -0.17
N ALA A 60 3.56 9.09 0.08
CA ALA A 60 3.76 10.09 -0.98
C ALA A 60 5.10 9.88 -1.70
N ASP A 61 6.17 9.55 -0.98
CA ASP A 61 7.47 9.27 -1.59
C ASP A 61 7.43 8.00 -2.44
N LEU A 62 6.77 6.95 -1.96
CA LEU A 62 6.55 5.73 -2.74
C LEU A 62 5.76 6.01 -4.03
N HIS A 63 4.76 6.89 -3.97
CA HIS A 63 4.01 7.29 -5.17
C HIS A 63 4.88 8.11 -6.14
N ARG A 64 5.76 8.99 -5.64
CA ARG A 64 6.70 9.74 -6.48
C ARG A 64 7.66 8.79 -7.20
N ASP A 65 8.27 7.86 -6.46
CA ASP A 65 9.17 6.85 -7.03
C ASP A 65 8.48 6.00 -8.10
N TYR A 66 7.22 5.60 -7.84
CA TYR A 66 6.38 4.90 -8.80
C TYR A 66 6.16 5.70 -10.09
N VAL A 67 5.72 6.95 -9.94
CA VAL A 67 5.45 7.84 -11.08
C VAL A 67 6.71 8.09 -11.89
N ASP A 68 7.85 8.31 -11.24
CA ASP A 68 9.12 8.53 -11.92
C ASP A 68 9.59 7.30 -12.68
N THR A 69 9.35 6.09 -12.13
CA THR A 69 9.62 4.83 -12.81
C THR A 69 8.73 4.65 -14.03
N CYS A 70 7.42 4.87 -13.91
CA CYS A 70 6.49 4.78 -15.04
C CYS A 70 6.82 5.80 -16.13
N LYS A 71 7.19 7.03 -15.77
CA LYS A 71 7.61 8.07 -16.74
C LYS A 71 8.85 7.64 -17.51
N LYS A 72 9.85 7.06 -16.85
CA LYS A 72 11.06 6.54 -17.50
C LYS A 72 10.74 5.43 -18.50
N ASN A 73 9.74 4.60 -18.20
CA ASN A 73 9.33 3.49 -19.05
C ASN A 73 8.24 3.86 -20.09
N ASN A 74 7.78 5.12 -20.12
CA ASN A 74 6.63 5.57 -20.92
C ASN A 74 5.34 4.78 -20.65
N GLU A 75 5.11 4.41 -19.39
CA GLU A 75 3.93 3.67 -18.95
C GLU A 75 2.86 4.58 -18.33
N ALA A 76 1.60 4.17 -18.44
CA ALA A 76 0.50 4.83 -17.74
C ALA A 76 0.57 4.53 -16.23
N PHE A 77 0.23 5.52 -15.41
CA PHE A 77 0.28 5.41 -13.96
C PHE A 77 -1.01 5.92 -13.30
N VAL A 78 -1.28 5.44 -12.09
CA VAL A 78 -2.42 5.89 -11.29
C VAL A 78 -2.10 7.17 -10.51
N ASN A 79 -3.13 7.94 -10.18
CA ASN A 79 -2.98 9.09 -9.29
C ASN A 79 -2.71 8.64 -7.84
N TYR A 80 -2.28 9.59 -6.99
CA TYR A 80 -1.93 9.33 -5.59
C TYR A 80 -3.09 8.71 -4.81
N MET A 81 -4.32 9.20 -5.03
CA MET A 81 -5.47 8.74 -4.25
C MET A 81 -5.79 7.26 -4.53
N MET A 82 -5.70 6.85 -5.79
CA MET A 82 -5.85 5.46 -6.19
C MET A 82 -4.70 4.59 -5.70
N TYR A 83 -3.46 5.08 -5.80
CA TYR A 83 -2.28 4.40 -5.26
C TYR A 83 -2.42 4.14 -3.75
N SER A 84 -2.86 5.16 -3.01
CA SER A 84 -3.11 5.07 -1.56
C SER A 84 -4.24 4.08 -1.23
N ARG A 85 -5.32 4.06 -2.02
CA ARG A 85 -6.39 3.06 -1.84
C ARG A 85 -5.89 1.64 -2.06
N ILE A 86 -5.14 1.41 -3.14
CA ILE A 86 -4.53 0.12 -3.44
C ILE A 86 -3.64 -0.30 -2.26
N PHE A 87 -2.75 0.58 -1.82
CA PHE A 87 -1.85 0.32 -0.68
C PHE A 87 -2.61 -0.06 0.60
N ASN A 88 -3.64 0.70 0.99
CA ASN A 88 -4.32 0.50 2.27
C ASN A 88 -5.35 -0.64 2.27
N HIS A 89 -5.93 -0.99 1.12
CA HIS A 89 -7.02 -1.98 1.06
C HIS A 89 -6.60 -3.32 0.46
N GLU A 90 -5.57 -3.36 -0.38
CA GLU A 90 -5.10 -4.60 -0.99
C GLU A 90 -3.88 -5.20 -0.26
N PHE A 91 -3.16 -4.39 0.53
CA PHE A 91 -1.96 -4.82 1.23
C PHE A 91 -2.10 -4.66 2.75
N ASN A 92 -1.76 -5.70 3.51
CA ASN A 92 -1.63 -5.62 4.97
C ASN A 92 -0.23 -5.11 5.35
N VAL A 93 0.14 -3.95 4.82
CA VAL A 93 1.47 -3.35 4.98
C VAL A 93 1.32 -1.98 5.66
N SER A 94 2.26 -1.60 6.50
CA SER A 94 2.29 -0.28 7.15
C SER A 94 3.72 0.26 7.25
N PHE A 95 3.88 1.55 7.54
CA PHE A 95 5.20 2.09 7.81
C PHE A 95 5.64 1.67 9.22
N PHE A 96 6.90 1.25 9.37
CA PHE A 96 7.47 0.94 10.68
C PHE A 96 7.51 2.23 11.51
N ILE A 97 7.04 2.15 12.75
CA ILE A 97 7.13 3.25 13.71
C ILE A 97 7.93 2.70 14.90
N PRO A 98 9.15 3.21 15.17
CA PRO A 98 9.92 2.80 16.32
C PRO A 98 9.10 3.00 17.60
N LYS A 99 8.82 1.91 18.31
CA LYS A 99 8.25 1.99 19.67
C LYS A 99 9.36 2.36 20.64
N LYS A 100 9.03 3.08 21.72
CA LYS A 100 9.98 3.43 22.78
C LYS A 100 10.60 2.18 23.42
N ASP A 101 9.79 1.13 23.59
CA ASP A 101 10.23 -0.18 24.07
C ASP A 101 10.32 -1.14 22.88
N GLN A 102 11.51 -1.24 22.28
CA GLN A 102 11.81 -2.31 21.32
C GLN A 102 12.24 -3.55 22.10
N CYS A 103 11.71 -4.72 21.78
CA CYS A 103 12.17 -5.96 22.41
C CYS A 103 13.58 -6.31 21.96
N ASP A 104 14.31 -7.09 22.77
CA ASP A 104 15.72 -7.44 22.53
C ASP A 104 15.97 -8.01 21.13
N LEU A 105 15.04 -8.82 20.62
CA LEU A 105 15.11 -9.43 19.29
C LEU A 105 14.91 -8.41 18.14
N CYS A 106 14.12 -7.33 18.34
CA CYS A 106 14.05 -6.20 17.39
C CYS A 106 15.39 -5.48 17.31
N VAL A 107 15.99 -5.26 18.48
CA VAL A 107 17.25 -4.54 18.62
C VAL A 107 18.38 -5.35 18.00
N GLU A 108 18.42 -6.65 18.26
CA GLU A 108 19.34 -7.61 17.65
C GLU A 108 19.21 -7.59 16.13
N TYR A 109 18.00 -7.79 15.59
CA TYR A 109 17.78 -7.72 14.13
C TYR A 109 18.22 -6.38 13.54
N SER A 110 17.93 -5.25 14.19
CA SER A 110 18.36 -3.92 13.71
C SER A 110 19.88 -3.81 13.63
N ASN A 111 20.58 -4.35 14.63
CA ASN A 111 22.04 -4.27 14.76
C ASN A 111 22.79 -5.35 13.96
N SER A 112 22.12 -6.41 13.52
CA SER A 112 22.69 -7.49 12.72
C SER A 112 23.06 -7.07 11.29
N LYS A 113 24.07 -7.74 10.73
CA LYS A 113 24.48 -7.57 9.32
C LYS A 113 23.42 -8.13 8.36
N PRO A 114 23.42 -7.72 7.08
CA PRO A 114 22.44 -8.22 6.09
C PRO A 114 22.37 -9.74 5.99
N GLU A 115 23.53 -10.41 6.08
CA GLU A 115 23.64 -11.89 6.07
C GLU A 115 22.99 -12.54 7.29
N GLU A 116 23.11 -11.92 8.46
CA GLU A 116 22.55 -12.40 9.72
C GLU A 116 21.04 -12.15 9.79
N LYS A 117 20.58 -11.01 9.25
CA LYS A 117 19.14 -10.71 9.08
C LYS A 117 18.43 -11.78 8.25
N LEU A 118 19.11 -12.37 7.25
CA LEU A 118 18.56 -13.47 6.44
C LEU A 118 18.43 -14.77 7.25
N LYS A 119 19.40 -15.07 8.12
CA LYS A 119 19.37 -16.24 9.00
C LYS A 119 18.25 -16.13 10.04
N LEU A 120 18.15 -14.97 10.70
CA LEU A 120 17.06 -14.66 11.65
C LEU A 120 15.67 -14.78 11.00
N LYS A 121 15.51 -14.42 9.72
CA LYS A 121 14.26 -14.61 8.96
C LYS A 121 13.90 -16.07 8.69
N LEU A 122 14.87 -16.98 8.67
CA LEU A 122 14.68 -18.40 8.35
C LEU A 122 14.34 -19.23 9.60
N ASP A 123 15.02 -18.96 10.71
CA ASP A 123 14.82 -19.71 11.96
C ASP A 123 13.38 -19.54 12.52
N VAL A 124 12.76 -18.38 12.25
CA VAL A 124 11.38 -18.07 12.67
C VAL A 124 10.31 -18.77 11.83
N LYS A 125 10.66 -19.33 10.67
CA LYS A 125 9.70 -20.12 9.86
C LYS A 125 9.59 -21.58 10.28
N ILE A 126 10.49 -22.07 11.14
CA ILE A 126 10.63 -23.50 11.46
C ILE A 126 10.08 -23.82 12.87
N THR A 127 9.70 -22.80 13.65
CA THR A 127 9.09 -22.95 14.99
C THR A 127 7.63 -22.53 14.95
#